data_AF-A0A0R3PL17-F1
#
_entry.id   AF-A0A0R3PL17-F1
#
_cell.length_a   1.000
_cell.length_b   1.000
_cell.length_c   1.000
_cell.angle_alpha   90.00
_cell.angle_beta   90.00
_cell.angle_gamma   90.00
#
_symmetry.space_group_name_H-M   'P 1'
#
loop_
_entity.id
_entity.type
_entity.pdbx_description
1 polymer ?
#
loop_
_entity_poly.entity_id
_entity_poly.type
_entity_poly.pdbx_seq_one_letter_code
_entity_poly.pdbx_strand_id
1 'polypeptide(L)'
;FRPNEPSRTSKDAVSFDIFHNGQPVEAVVVGTKLTLSFAPLYAIPPEYMSVRECQVEPIDSKYEWEREPLPIIHDGCQADLVGLVCPPQHSEFGVKIIVESFRYQSTPHVQYSCLVRICPFSPCPPTNCPLVDGCPISNRLARSLSLEEIRRALEADPKLASQIGIPPHILANRPGHSIEQQLLALGGDHTVKRRLVVVNSEDQLRYYVRTGDIP
;
A
#
# COMPACT_ATOMS: atom_id res chain seq x y z
N PHE A 1 20.39 -35.80 -12.41
CA PHE A 1 19.33 -34.80 -12.22
C PHE A 1 19.29 -34.41 -10.75
N ARG A 2 19.80 -33.22 -10.41
CA ARG A 2 19.69 -32.68 -9.04
C ARG A 2 18.30 -32.03 -8.93
N PRO A 3 17.55 -32.25 -7.84
CA PRO A 3 16.33 -31.49 -7.60
C PRO A 3 16.72 -30.03 -7.32
N ASN A 4 16.04 -29.10 -8.00
CA ASN A 4 16.17 -27.67 -7.74
C ASN A 4 15.87 -27.40 -6.25
N GLU A 5 16.85 -26.85 -5.55
CA GLU A 5 16.63 -26.21 -4.26
C GLU A 5 15.58 -25.09 -4.43
N PRO A 6 14.69 -24.87 -3.45
CA PRO A 6 13.84 -23.68 -3.46
C PRO A 6 14.77 -22.47 -3.46
N SER A 7 14.70 -21.65 -4.51
CA SER A 7 15.34 -20.34 -4.54
C SER A 7 14.94 -19.64 -3.25
N ARG A 8 15.92 -19.32 -2.41
CA ARG A 8 15.73 -18.48 -1.22
C ARG A 8 14.96 -17.25 -1.67
N THR A 9 13.67 -17.20 -1.37
CA THR A 9 12.88 -15.97 -1.51
C THR A 9 13.55 -14.98 -0.59
N SER A 10 14.28 -14.02 -1.17
CA SER A 10 14.53 -12.75 -0.51
C SER A 10 13.19 -12.33 0.10
N LYS A 11 13.13 -12.16 1.43
CA LYS A 11 11.92 -11.62 2.06
C LYS A 11 11.55 -10.36 1.28
N ASP A 12 10.34 -10.30 0.76
CA ASP A 12 9.92 -9.21 -0.12
C ASP A 12 10.21 -7.87 0.57
N ALA A 13 10.94 -6.99 -0.11
CA ALA A 13 11.40 -5.72 0.46
C ALA A 13 10.23 -4.78 0.80
N VAL A 14 9.07 -5.02 0.19
CA VAL A 14 7.82 -4.29 0.39
C VAL A 14 6.68 -5.30 0.52
N SER A 15 5.90 -5.19 1.59
CA SER A 15 4.62 -5.89 1.72
C SER A 15 3.50 -5.10 1.04
N PHE A 16 2.53 -5.81 0.46
CA PHE A 16 1.36 -5.21 -0.18
C PHE A 16 0.08 -5.91 0.29
N ASP A 17 -0.74 -5.16 1.03
CA ASP A 17 -2.01 -5.61 1.57
C ASP A 17 -3.16 -4.71 1.12
N ILE A 18 -4.37 -5.29 1.02
CA ILE A 18 -5.59 -4.59 0.61
C ILE A 18 -6.54 -4.58 1.81
N PHE A 19 -7.01 -3.40 2.18
CA PHE A 19 -7.89 -3.19 3.31
C PHE A 19 -9.24 -2.62 2.90
N HIS A 20 -10.29 -3.02 3.62
CA HIS A 20 -11.58 -2.35 3.64
C HIS A 20 -11.95 -2.05 5.09
N ASN A 21 -12.30 -0.79 5.40
CA ASN A 21 -12.60 -0.33 6.76
C ASN A 21 -11.55 -0.73 7.81
N GLY A 22 -10.27 -0.73 7.44
CA GLY A 22 -9.14 -1.06 8.33
C GLY A 22 -8.90 -2.56 8.53
N GLN A 23 -9.68 -3.44 7.91
CA GLN A 23 -9.48 -4.89 7.96
C GLN A 23 -8.92 -5.40 6.63
N PRO A 24 -7.95 -6.34 6.64
CA PRO A 24 -7.45 -6.95 5.42
C PRO A 24 -8.56 -7.78 4.77
N VAL A 25 -8.68 -7.69 3.45
CA VAL A 25 -9.74 -8.38 2.69
C VAL A 25 -9.17 -9.15 1.51
N GLU A 26 -9.80 -10.28 1.22
CA GLU A 26 -9.51 -11.10 0.03
C GLU A 26 -10.65 -11.08 -0.98
N ALA A 27 -11.84 -10.62 -0.55
CA ALA A 27 -13.00 -10.45 -1.39
C ALA A 27 -13.83 -9.23 -0.98
N VAL A 28 -14.46 -8.56 -1.94
CA VAL A 28 -15.33 -7.39 -1.74
C VAL A 28 -16.42 -7.30 -2.81
N VAL A 29 -17.43 -6.47 -2.56
CA VAL A 29 -18.44 -6.12 -3.57
C VAL A 29 -17.89 -5.04 -4.51
N VAL A 30 -18.32 -5.02 -5.78
CA VAL A 30 -18.07 -3.90 -6.71
C VAL A 30 -18.46 -2.55 -6.09
N GLY A 31 -17.69 -1.50 -6.36
CA GLY A 31 -17.93 -0.15 -5.82
C GLY A 31 -17.45 0.05 -4.38
N THR A 32 -16.84 -0.99 -3.78
CA THR A 32 -16.31 -0.89 -2.42
C THR A 32 -15.04 -0.04 -2.41
N LYS A 33 -14.97 0.92 -1.49
CA LYS A 33 -13.76 1.70 -1.25
C LYS A 33 -12.71 0.87 -0.52
N LEU A 34 -11.54 0.75 -1.13
CA LEU A 34 -10.39 0.00 -0.66
C LEU A 34 -9.22 0.92 -0.32
N THR A 35 -8.34 0.44 0.55
CA THR A 35 -7.02 1.00 0.78
C THR A 35 -5.97 -0.02 0.37
N LEU A 36 -5.21 0.28 -0.68
CA LEU A 36 -3.99 -0.44 -1.03
C LEU A 36 -2.88 0.09 -0.13
N SER A 37 -2.21 -0.78 0.63
CA SER A 37 -1.19 -0.41 1.60
C SER A 37 0.13 -1.06 1.26
N PHE A 38 1.18 -0.26 1.21
CA PHE A 38 2.54 -0.68 0.91
C PHE A 38 3.44 -0.36 2.10
N ALA A 39 4.03 -1.37 2.71
CA ALA A 39 4.93 -1.18 3.86
C ALA A 39 6.31 -1.80 3.58
N PRO A 40 7.41 -1.11 3.88
CA PRO A 40 8.75 -1.64 3.71
C PRO A 40 9.06 -2.71 4.77
N LEU A 41 9.93 -3.68 4.43
CA LEU A 41 10.35 -4.76 5.34
C LEU A 41 11.03 -4.21 6.62
N TYR A 42 11.78 -3.12 6.49
CA TYR A 42 12.36 -2.38 7.61
C TYR A 42 11.63 -1.06 7.77
N ALA A 43 11.44 -0.62 9.02
CA ALA A 43 10.83 0.67 9.32
C ALA A 43 11.73 1.80 8.83
N ILE A 44 11.47 2.27 7.61
CA ILE A 44 12.07 3.47 7.02
C ILE A 44 11.03 4.60 7.00
N PRO A 45 11.46 5.87 7.03
CA PRO A 45 10.52 6.98 6.94
C PRO A 45 9.75 6.97 5.60
N PRO A 46 8.44 7.22 5.59
CA PRO A 46 7.60 7.14 4.38
C PRO A 46 8.06 8.02 3.22
N GLU A 47 8.75 9.14 3.49
CA GLU A 47 9.27 10.04 2.46
C GLU A 47 10.34 9.41 1.56
N TYR A 48 10.94 8.28 1.95
CA TYR A 48 11.86 7.51 1.12
C TYR A 48 11.16 6.47 0.25
N MET A 49 9.82 6.43 0.26
CA MET A 49 9.02 5.45 -0.46
C MET A 49 8.00 6.17 -1.35
N SER A 50 7.81 5.67 -2.57
CA SER A 50 6.80 6.18 -3.50
C SER A 50 6.19 5.06 -4.32
N VAL A 51 4.94 5.21 -4.73
CA VAL A 51 4.31 4.31 -5.71
C VAL A 51 4.32 5.03 -7.06
N ARG A 52 4.95 4.41 -8.08
CA ARG A 52 5.13 5.00 -9.41
C ARG A 52 4.03 4.57 -10.36
N GLU A 53 3.76 3.27 -10.40
CA GLU A 53 2.77 2.68 -11.30
C GLU A 53 1.88 1.73 -10.50
N CYS A 54 0.61 1.65 -10.87
CA CYS A 54 -0.26 0.57 -10.45
C CYS A 54 -1.20 0.23 -11.59
N GLN A 55 -1.46 -1.06 -11.78
CA GLN A 55 -2.41 -1.56 -12.76
C GLN A 55 -3.21 -2.72 -12.19
N VAL A 56 -4.37 -2.98 -12.79
CA VAL A 56 -5.24 -4.09 -12.43
C VAL A 56 -5.46 -4.95 -13.68
N GLU A 57 -5.23 -6.25 -13.56
CA GLU A 57 -5.45 -7.22 -14.64
C GLU A 57 -6.41 -8.32 -14.19
N PRO A 58 -7.25 -8.87 -15.09
CA PRO A 58 -8.09 -10.00 -14.75
C PRO A 58 -7.25 -11.29 -14.63
N ILE A 59 -7.66 -12.17 -13.73
CA ILE A 59 -7.10 -13.52 -13.63
C ILE A 59 -8.01 -14.50 -14.37
N ASP A 60 -7.40 -15.28 -15.26
CA ASP A 60 -8.08 -16.31 -16.07
C ASP A 60 -9.25 -15.76 -16.91
N SER A 61 -9.09 -14.55 -17.46
CA SER A 61 -10.10 -13.98 -18.37
C SER A 61 -10.36 -14.88 -19.58
N LYS A 62 -11.66 -15.05 -19.87
CA LYS A 62 -12.17 -15.81 -21.01
C LYS A 62 -11.83 -15.14 -22.35
N TYR A 63 -11.72 -13.82 -22.39
CA TYR A 63 -11.57 -13.06 -23.62
C TYR A 63 -10.21 -12.35 -23.67
N GLU A 64 -9.53 -12.42 -24.81
CA GLU A 64 -8.20 -11.82 -24.98
C GLU A 64 -8.20 -10.30 -24.81
N TRP A 65 -9.23 -9.63 -25.33
CA TRP A 65 -9.38 -8.17 -25.23
C TRP A 65 -9.52 -7.67 -23.79
N GLU A 66 -9.95 -8.52 -22.86
CA GLU A 66 -10.12 -8.15 -21.47
C GLU A 66 -8.81 -8.27 -20.68
N ARG A 67 -7.81 -8.98 -21.23
CA ARG A 67 -6.51 -9.24 -20.57
C ARG A 67 -5.60 -8.01 -20.52
N GLU A 68 -5.93 -6.94 -21.23
CA GLU A 68 -5.15 -5.70 -21.20
C GLU A 68 -5.20 -5.10 -19.78
N PRO A 69 -4.04 -4.93 -19.10
CA PRO A 69 -4.03 -4.35 -17.77
C PRO A 69 -4.51 -2.91 -17.80
N LEU A 70 -5.40 -2.56 -16.88
CA LEU A 70 -5.89 -1.20 -16.73
C LEU A 70 -4.99 -0.44 -15.75
N PRO A 71 -4.21 0.56 -16.20
CA PRO A 71 -3.44 1.40 -15.29
C PRO A 71 -4.41 2.23 -14.43
N ILE A 72 -4.10 2.30 -13.14
CA ILE A 72 -4.84 3.07 -12.14
C ILE A 72 -3.97 4.17 -11.54
N ILE A 73 -2.65 3.96 -11.50
CA ILE A 73 -1.65 4.98 -11.19
C ILE A 73 -0.61 4.99 -12.30
N HIS A 74 -0.28 6.17 -12.80
CA HIS A 74 0.79 6.42 -13.75
C HIS A 74 1.66 7.59 -13.28
N ASP A 75 2.97 7.38 -13.24
CA ASP A 75 3.95 8.36 -12.74
C ASP A 75 3.65 8.94 -11.35
N GLY A 76 2.96 8.17 -10.50
CA GLY A 76 2.54 8.57 -9.15
C GLY A 76 1.24 9.38 -9.10
N CYS A 77 0.51 9.50 -10.21
CA CYS A 77 -0.80 10.17 -10.27
C CYS A 77 -1.90 9.21 -10.76
N GLN A 78 -3.17 9.59 -10.57
CA GLN A 78 -4.29 8.83 -11.10
C GLN A 78 -4.18 8.65 -12.63
N ALA A 79 -4.43 7.44 -13.11
CA ALA A 79 -4.72 7.17 -14.51
C ALA A 79 -6.25 7.21 -14.72
N ASP A 80 -6.73 8.04 -15.66
CA ASP A 80 -8.14 8.42 -15.84
C ASP A 80 -9.02 7.35 -16.52
N LEU A 81 -8.91 6.09 -16.06
CA LEU A 81 -9.51 4.95 -16.76
C LEU A 81 -10.62 4.24 -15.97
N VAL A 82 -10.59 4.29 -14.63
CA VAL A 82 -11.47 3.46 -13.80
C VAL A 82 -11.80 4.10 -12.46
N GLY A 83 -13.09 4.26 -12.18
CA GLY A 83 -13.64 4.59 -10.85
C GLY A 83 -12.92 5.71 -10.10
N LEU A 84 -13.04 5.70 -8.78
CA LEU A 84 -12.26 6.58 -7.92
C LEU A 84 -10.89 5.97 -7.66
N VAL A 85 -9.80 6.65 -8.02
CA VAL A 85 -8.43 6.30 -7.65
C VAL A 85 -7.69 7.55 -7.20
N CYS A 86 -7.23 7.56 -5.94
CA CYS A 86 -6.54 8.71 -5.38
C CYS A 86 -5.03 8.62 -5.59
N PRO A 87 -4.33 9.76 -5.76
CA PRO A 87 -2.88 9.78 -5.75
C PRO A 87 -2.31 9.12 -4.47
N PRO A 88 -1.13 8.49 -4.54
CA PRO A 88 -0.49 7.87 -3.38
C PRO A 88 -0.27 8.88 -2.26
N GLN A 89 -0.54 8.47 -1.03
CA GLN A 89 -0.39 9.30 0.17
C GLN A 89 0.50 8.58 1.17
N HIS A 90 1.36 9.32 1.87
CA HIS A 90 2.10 8.77 3.00
C HIS A 90 1.14 8.35 4.12
N SER A 91 1.50 7.27 4.79
CA SER A 91 0.87 6.74 5.99
C SER A 91 1.94 6.61 7.08
N GLU A 92 1.55 6.22 8.28
CA GLU A 92 2.48 6.00 9.39
C GLU A 92 3.54 4.92 9.08
N PHE A 93 3.19 3.92 8.26
CA PHE A 93 4.01 2.72 8.03
C PHE A 93 4.50 2.56 6.59
N GLY A 94 4.32 3.57 5.74
CA GLY A 94 4.66 3.48 4.31
C GLY A 94 3.72 4.32 3.45
N VAL A 95 3.31 3.80 2.29
CA VAL A 95 2.45 4.51 1.33
C VAL A 95 1.12 3.81 1.19
N LYS A 96 0.04 4.58 1.01
CA LYS A 96 -1.31 4.04 0.76
C LYS A 96 -1.96 4.71 -0.45
N ILE A 97 -2.82 3.97 -1.12
CA ILE A 97 -3.66 4.43 -2.23
C ILE A 97 -5.10 4.08 -1.90
N ILE A 98 -6.01 5.02 -2.11
CA ILE A 98 -7.44 4.78 -1.99
C ILE A 98 -7.99 4.51 -3.38
N VAL A 99 -8.71 3.39 -3.54
CA VAL A 99 -9.33 3.00 -4.81
C VAL A 99 -10.75 2.53 -4.61
N GLU A 100 -11.59 2.61 -5.63
CA GLU A 100 -12.87 1.93 -5.70
C GLU A 100 -12.70 0.59 -6.43
N SER A 101 -13.27 -0.48 -5.88
CA SER A 101 -13.22 -1.80 -6.48
C SER A 101 -14.07 -1.85 -7.75
N PHE A 102 -13.56 -2.52 -8.78
CA PHE A 102 -14.30 -2.81 -9.98
C PHE A 102 -14.05 -4.25 -10.41
N ARG A 103 -14.92 -4.76 -11.26
CA ARG A 103 -14.92 -6.15 -11.70
C ARG A 103 -14.85 -6.20 -13.22
N TYR A 104 -14.09 -7.16 -13.75
CA TYR A 104 -14.09 -7.51 -15.16
C TYR A 104 -15.34 -8.33 -15.52
N GLN A 105 -15.76 -8.30 -16.79
CA GLN A 105 -16.99 -8.99 -17.19
C GLN A 105 -16.87 -10.49 -16.99
N SER A 106 -15.76 -11.10 -17.44
CA SER A 106 -15.64 -12.56 -17.49
C SER A 106 -15.14 -13.22 -16.21
N THR A 107 -14.48 -12.47 -15.32
CA THR A 107 -13.88 -13.03 -14.10
C THR A 107 -14.07 -12.10 -12.90
N PRO A 108 -14.37 -12.65 -11.72
CA PRO A 108 -14.36 -11.91 -10.46
C PRO A 108 -12.95 -11.77 -9.87
N HIS A 109 -11.97 -12.53 -10.36
CA HIS A 109 -10.62 -12.52 -9.83
C HIS A 109 -9.79 -11.44 -10.52
N VAL A 110 -9.23 -10.52 -9.75
CA VAL A 110 -8.35 -9.46 -10.25
C VAL A 110 -7.01 -9.48 -9.53
N GLN A 111 -5.96 -9.04 -10.23
CA GLN A 111 -4.63 -8.88 -9.67
C GLN A 111 -4.24 -7.41 -9.76
N TYR A 112 -3.98 -6.81 -8.60
CA TYR A 112 -3.30 -5.53 -8.51
C TYR A 112 -1.79 -5.77 -8.64
N SER A 113 -1.13 -4.99 -9.48
CA SER A 113 0.33 -4.98 -9.63
C SER A 113 0.82 -3.54 -9.55
N CYS A 114 1.74 -3.26 -8.62
CA CYS A 114 2.24 -1.91 -8.40
C CYS A 114 3.77 -1.88 -8.37
N LEU A 115 4.33 -0.81 -8.92
CA LEU A 115 5.75 -0.47 -8.87
C LEU A 115 6.01 0.50 -7.73
N VAL A 116 6.70 0.02 -6.70
CA VAL A 116 7.06 0.78 -5.51
C VAL A 116 8.54 1.11 -5.56
N ARG A 117 8.91 2.38 -5.45
CA ARG A 117 10.29 2.84 -5.41
C ARG A 117 10.69 3.21 -3.99
N ILE A 118 11.82 2.69 -3.55
CA ILE A 118 12.50 3.12 -2.32
C ILE A 118 13.77 3.88 -2.71
N CYS A 119 13.87 5.14 -2.31
CA CYS A 119 14.98 6.03 -2.61
C CYS A 119 16.03 5.94 -1.48
N PRO A 120 17.23 5.39 -1.69
CA PRO A 120 18.13 5.09 -0.57
C PRO A 120 18.97 6.28 -0.09
N PHE A 121 19.13 7.33 -0.90
CA PHE A 121 20.07 8.43 -0.64
C PHE A 121 19.40 9.77 -0.30
N SER A 122 18.12 9.90 -0.62
CA SER A 122 17.32 11.11 -0.36
C SER A 122 15.84 10.73 -0.35
N PRO A 123 14.96 11.56 0.24
CA PRO A 123 13.53 11.44 0.03
C PRO A 123 13.19 11.31 -1.46
N CYS A 124 12.16 10.53 -1.76
CA CYS A 124 11.73 10.36 -3.13
C CYS A 124 11.19 11.68 -3.70
N PRO A 125 11.39 11.94 -5.00
CA PRO A 125 10.91 13.17 -5.62
C PRO A 125 9.40 13.33 -5.42
N PRO A 126 8.92 14.52 -5.00
CA PRO A 126 7.50 14.76 -4.85
C PRO A 126 6.83 14.70 -6.23
N THR A 127 5.64 14.12 -6.26
CA THR A 127 4.81 14.07 -7.47
C THR A 127 3.69 15.08 -7.33
N ASN A 128 3.52 15.95 -8.32
CA ASN A 128 2.42 16.92 -8.34
C ASN A 128 1.30 16.39 -9.24
N CYS A 129 0.14 16.10 -8.67
CA CYS A 129 -0.99 15.52 -9.38
C CYS A 129 -2.14 16.52 -9.49
N PRO A 130 -2.94 16.46 -10.57
CA PRO A 130 -4.25 17.10 -10.60
C PRO A 130 -5.10 16.66 -9.41
N LEU A 131 -6.02 17.53 -8.99
CA LEU A 131 -7.01 17.17 -7.98
C LEU A 131 -7.98 16.15 -8.56
N VAL A 132 -8.33 15.16 -7.73
CA VAL A 132 -9.26 14.09 -8.07
C VAL A 132 -10.49 14.24 -7.19
N ASP A 133 -11.66 14.37 -7.80
CA ASP A 133 -12.92 14.48 -7.07
C ASP A 133 -13.19 13.21 -6.25
N GLY A 134 -13.64 13.37 -5.00
CA GLY A 134 -13.88 12.25 -4.07
C GLY A 134 -12.63 11.77 -3.33
N CYS A 135 -11.44 12.26 -3.67
CA CYS A 135 -10.23 12.00 -2.91
C CYS A 135 -10.09 12.95 -1.72
N PRO A 136 -9.57 12.44 -0.57
CA PRO A 136 -9.30 13.31 0.55
C PRO A 136 -8.21 14.30 0.14
N ILE A 137 -8.54 15.59 0.16
CA ILE A 137 -7.56 16.65 -0.05
C ILE A 137 -6.56 16.52 1.08
N SER A 138 -5.32 16.21 0.75
CA SER A 138 -4.22 16.20 1.71
C SER A 138 -3.84 17.65 2.06
N ASN A 139 -4.77 18.39 2.67
CA ASN A 139 -4.52 19.70 3.29
C ASN A 139 -3.71 19.55 4.59
N ARG A 140 -3.08 18.39 4.80
CA ARG A 140 -2.23 18.11 5.93
C ARG A 140 -0.84 17.80 5.40
N LEU A 141 -0.06 18.87 5.26
CA LEU A 141 1.10 19.00 6.15
C LEU A 141 0.59 18.74 7.59
N ALA A 142 0.33 17.46 7.93
CA ALA A 142 0.36 17.06 9.31
C ALA A 142 1.79 17.40 9.68
N ARG A 143 1.97 18.49 10.44
CA ARG A 143 3.25 18.75 11.10
C ARG A 143 3.56 17.47 11.85
N SER A 144 4.34 16.59 11.24
CA SER A 144 5.06 15.55 11.93
C SER A 144 5.88 16.32 12.95
N LEU A 145 5.53 16.24 14.22
CA LEU A 145 6.36 16.82 15.27
C LEU A 145 7.74 16.20 15.08
N SER A 146 8.73 17.04 14.84
CA SER A 146 10.11 16.58 14.80
C SER A 146 10.42 15.85 16.12
N LEU A 147 11.32 14.86 16.09
CA LEU A 147 11.79 14.18 17.31
C LEU A 147 12.20 15.17 18.41
N GLU A 148 12.72 16.34 18.00
CA GLU A 148 13.11 17.44 18.90
C GLU A 148 11.91 18.22 19.48
N GLU A 149 10.82 18.38 18.74
CA GLU A 149 9.57 18.96 19.26
C GLU A 149 8.86 18.01 20.22
N ILE A 150 8.87 16.70 19.93
CA ILE A 150 8.36 15.68 20.86
C ILE A 150 9.19 15.69 22.14
N ARG A 151 10.53 15.76 22.02
CA ARG A 151 11.44 15.81 23.16
C ARG A 151 11.22 17.05 24.02
N ARG A 152 11.10 18.23 23.40
CA ARG A 152 10.77 19.48 24.11
C ARG A 152 9.39 19.46 24.76
N ALA A 153 8.39 18.85 24.11
CA ALA A 153 7.05 18.72 24.68
C ALA A 153 7.03 17.78 25.90
N LEU A 154 7.82 16.70 25.87
CA LEU A 154 7.98 15.77 26.99
C LEU A 154 8.80 16.36 28.14
N GLU A 155 9.79 17.22 27.84
CA GLU A 155 10.54 17.97 28.86
C GLU A 155 9.68 19.05 29.53
N ALA A 156 8.75 19.65 28.79
CA ALA A 156 7.83 20.67 29.31
C ALA A 156 6.66 20.08 30.12
N ASP A 157 6.16 18.90 29.77
CA ASP A 157 5.16 18.16 30.55
C ASP A 157 5.48 16.65 30.59
N PRO A 158 6.12 16.14 31.66
CA PRO A 158 6.47 14.73 31.77
C PRO A 158 5.25 13.80 31.92
N LYS A 159 4.05 14.33 32.18
CA LYS A 159 2.80 13.52 32.20
C LYS A 159 2.21 13.30 30.81
N LEU A 160 2.72 13.99 29.78
CA LEU A 160 2.28 13.81 28.40
C LEU A 160 2.72 12.43 27.86
N ALA A 161 3.85 11.89 28.32
CA ALA A 161 4.35 10.57 27.95
C ALA A 161 3.34 9.44 28.25
N SER A 162 2.64 9.51 29.38
CA SER A 162 1.68 8.50 29.79
C SER A 162 0.32 8.64 29.10
N GLN A 163 0.03 9.81 28.52
CA GLN A 163 -1.20 10.07 27.75
C GLN A 163 -1.06 9.69 26.27
N ILE A 164 0.14 9.78 25.70
CA ILE A 164 0.40 9.45 24.29
C ILE A 164 0.64 7.94 24.10
N GLY A 165 0.74 7.16 25.19
CA GLY A 165 0.86 5.71 25.10
C GLY A 165 2.09 5.26 24.30
N ILE A 166 3.18 6.04 24.33
CA ILE A 166 4.46 5.67 23.70
C ILE A 166 5.16 4.73 24.67
N PRO A 167 5.20 3.42 24.40
CA PRO A 167 5.90 2.52 25.30
C PRO A 167 7.42 2.80 25.30
N PRO A 168 8.10 2.63 26.45
CA PRO A 168 9.50 3.00 26.62
C PRO A 168 10.49 2.24 25.71
N HIS A 169 10.03 1.19 25.01
CA HIS A 169 10.84 0.44 24.05
C HIS A 169 11.04 1.16 22.71
N ILE A 170 10.21 2.16 22.34
CA ILE A 170 10.43 2.97 21.12
C ILE A 170 11.68 3.86 21.25
N LEU A 171 12.01 4.28 22.48
CA LEU A 171 13.24 5.04 22.79
C LEU A 171 14.46 4.14 22.98
N ALA A 172 14.28 2.81 22.97
CA ALA A 172 15.31 1.82 23.26
C ALA A 172 15.69 0.97 22.03
N ASN A 173 15.53 1.51 20.82
CA ASN A 173 16.01 0.82 19.62
C ASN A 173 17.54 0.72 19.66
N ARG A 174 18.03 -0.43 20.10
CA ARG A 174 19.41 -0.87 19.87
C ARG A 174 19.62 -0.96 18.36
N PRO A 175 20.65 -0.29 17.80
CA PRO A 175 20.89 -0.27 16.36
C PRO A 175 21.45 -1.62 15.92
N GLY A 176 20.63 -2.44 15.28
CA GLY A 176 21.15 -3.57 14.49
C GLY A 176 21.76 -3.10 13.17
N HIS A 177 21.17 -2.07 12.55
CA HIS A 177 21.60 -1.48 11.30
C HIS A 177 21.23 0.02 11.31
N SER A 178 22.13 0.90 10.86
CA SER A 178 21.78 2.31 10.65
C SER A 178 20.63 2.42 9.65
N ILE A 179 19.78 3.44 9.76
CA ILE A 179 18.71 3.71 8.78
C ILE A 179 19.28 3.74 7.35
N GLU A 180 20.47 4.31 7.18
CA GLU A 180 21.21 4.28 5.91
C GLU A 180 21.46 2.85 5.38
N GLN A 181 21.85 1.91 6.23
CA GLN A 181 22.04 0.52 5.81
C GLN A 181 20.71 -0.15 5.43
N GLN A 182 19.62 0.17 6.13
CA GLN A 182 18.28 -0.34 5.80
C GLN A 182 17.79 0.22 4.47
N LEU A 183 17.96 1.53 4.25
CA LEU A 183 17.64 2.21 3.01
C LEU A 183 18.45 1.63 1.84
N LEU A 184 19.76 1.43 2.01
CA LEU A 184 20.61 0.78 1.02
C LEU A 184 20.18 -0.66 0.71
N ALA A 185 19.77 -1.42 1.73
CA ALA A 185 19.30 -2.80 1.55
C ALA A 185 17.95 -2.89 0.82
N LEU A 186 17.09 -1.88 0.98
CA LEU A 186 15.76 -1.82 0.37
C LEU A 186 15.72 -0.98 -0.92
N GLY A 187 16.79 -0.27 -1.26
CA GLY A 187 16.79 0.71 -2.35
C GLY A 187 16.46 0.10 -3.71
N GLY A 188 15.73 0.85 -4.53
CA GLY A 188 15.38 0.46 -5.90
C GLY A 188 13.88 0.31 -6.11
N ASP A 189 13.53 -0.33 -7.23
CA ASP A 189 12.16 -0.52 -7.68
C ASP A 189 11.68 -1.94 -7.39
N HIS A 190 10.52 -2.04 -6.76
CA HIS A 190 9.91 -3.29 -6.30
C HIS A 190 8.54 -3.45 -6.93
N THR A 191 8.35 -4.53 -7.69
CA THR A 191 7.03 -4.88 -8.20
C THR A 191 6.34 -5.80 -7.21
N VAL A 192 5.22 -5.35 -6.66
CA VAL A 192 4.41 -6.10 -5.70
C VAL A 192 3.04 -6.40 -6.29
N LYS A 193 2.50 -7.58 -5.95
CA LYS A 193 1.23 -8.06 -6.52
C LYS A 193 0.31 -8.59 -5.42
N ARG A 194 -0.99 -8.31 -5.52
CA ARG A 194 -2.01 -8.85 -4.61
C ARG A 194 -3.29 -9.16 -5.38
N ARG A 195 -3.86 -10.34 -5.11
CA ARG A 195 -5.13 -10.79 -5.70
C ARG A 195 -6.30 -10.30 -4.86
N LEU A 196 -7.42 -10.04 -5.52
CA LEU A 196 -8.68 -9.70 -4.89
C LEU A 196 -9.83 -10.35 -5.67
N VAL A 197 -10.84 -10.82 -4.95
CA VAL A 197 -12.10 -11.27 -5.55
C VAL A 197 -13.13 -10.14 -5.48
N VAL A 198 -13.69 -9.75 -6.61
CA VAL A 198 -14.71 -8.70 -6.68
C VAL A 198 -16.02 -9.33 -7.17
N VAL A 199 -17.02 -9.35 -6.30
CA VAL A 199 -18.35 -9.93 -6.55
C VAL A 199 -19.40 -8.85 -6.75
N ASN A 200 -20.57 -9.22 -7.28
CA ASN A 200 -21.60 -8.26 -7.65
C ASN A 200 -22.54 -7.88 -6.49
N SER A 201 -22.60 -8.68 -5.42
CA SER A 201 -23.51 -8.43 -4.30
C SER A 201 -22.98 -8.95 -2.97
N GLU A 202 -23.54 -8.42 -1.88
CA GLU A 202 -23.27 -8.85 -0.51
C GLU A 202 -23.58 -10.35 -0.28
N ASP A 203 -24.62 -10.87 -0.93
CA ASP A 203 -24.98 -12.29 -0.80
C ASP A 203 -23.94 -13.19 -1.48
N GLN A 204 -23.40 -12.79 -2.63
CA GLN A 204 -22.28 -13.48 -3.25
C GLN A 204 -21.03 -13.42 -2.38
N LEU A 205 -20.76 -12.27 -1.73
CA LEU A 205 -19.62 -12.12 -0.84
C LEU A 205 -19.73 -13.06 0.36
N ARG A 206 -20.91 -13.10 1.00
CA ARG A 206 -21.20 -14.02 2.12
C ARG A 206 -21.08 -15.49 1.71
N TYR A 207 -21.49 -15.83 0.49
CA TYR A 207 -21.32 -17.17 -0.06
C TYR A 207 -19.84 -17.52 -0.25
N TYR A 208 -19.06 -16.63 -0.87
CA TYR A 208 -17.62 -16.81 -1.08
C TYR A 208 -16.86 -16.97 0.24
N VAL A 209 -17.11 -16.10 1.23
CA VAL A 209 -16.46 -16.19 2.54
C VAL A 209 -16.75 -17.52 3.24
N ARG A 210 -17.92 -18.13 2.98
CA ARG A 210 -18.31 -19.42 3.58
C ARG A 210 -17.72 -20.63 2.85
N THR A 211 -17.62 -20.56 1.53
CA THR A 211 -17.37 -21.74 0.68
C THR A 211 -16.02 -21.72 -0.01
N GLY A 212 -15.44 -20.53 -0.23
CA GLY A 212 -14.31 -20.31 -1.14
C GLY A 212 -14.71 -20.27 -2.61
N ASP A 213 -16.00 -20.47 -2.94
CA ASP A 213 -16.51 -20.55 -4.30
C ASP A 213 -17.32 -19.30 -4.68
N ILE A 214 -17.50 -19.08 -5.99
CA ILE A 214 -18.26 -17.95 -6.53
C ILE A 214 -19.49 -18.52 -7.25
N PRO A 215 -20.72 -18.07 -6.91
CA PRO A 215 -21.96 -18.59 -7.50
C PRO A 215 -22.10 -18.33 -9.00
#